data_AF-A0A2N5M124-F1
#
_entry.id   AF-A0A2N5M124-F1
#
_cell.length_a   1.000
_cell.length_b   1.000
_cell.length_c   1.000
_cell.angle_alpha   90.00
_cell.angle_beta   90.00
_cell.angle_gamma   90.00
#
_symmetry.space_group_name_H-M   'P 1'
#
loop_
_entity.id
_entity.type
_entity.pdbx_description
1 polymer ?
#
loop_
_entity_poly.entity_id
_entity_poly.type
_entity_poly.pdbx_seq_one_letter_code
_entity_poly.pdbx_strand_id
1 'polypeptide(L)'
;MDPWVLEIFLFWYWAIIFWLLLFLSVIIFFVALKLKSWKCSLISLIVFIPNVMAILLTELEKVMYLFLLWFLFQGYVAFRLIKKHKT
;
A
#
# COMPACT_ATOMS: atom_id res chain seq x y z
N MET A 1 4.89 -33.00 8.19
CA MET A 1 4.48 -32.17 7.04
C MET A 1 5.75 -31.82 6.31
N ASP A 2 5.85 -32.17 5.03
CA ASP A 2 7.10 -32.00 4.32
C ASP A 2 7.47 -30.50 4.18
N PRO A 3 8.76 -30.14 4.25
CA PRO A 3 9.21 -28.75 4.24
C PRO A 3 8.71 -27.94 3.02
N TRP A 4 8.68 -28.57 1.85
CA TRP A 4 8.23 -27.97 0.59
C TRP A 4 6.76 -27.49 0.59
N VAL A 5 5.86 -28.15 1.33
CA VAL A 5 4.44 -27.78 1.41
C VAL A 5 4.29 -26.56 2.30
N LEU A 6 5.10 -26.48 3.35
CA LEU A 6 5.09 -25.38 4.31
C LEU A 6 5.59 -24.07 3.66
N GLU A 7 6.63 -24.15 2.83
CA GLU A 7 7.14 -23.02 2.05
C GLU A 7 6.12 -22.49 1.05
N ILE A 8 5.47 -23.37 0.28
CA ILE A 8 4.42 -22.99 -0.67
C ILE A 8 3.26 -22.32 0.07
N PHE A 9 2.84 -22.90 1.20
CA PHE A 9 1.75 -22.33 1.99
C PHE A 9 2.10 -20.95 2.55
N LEU A 10 3.32 -20.76 3.07
CA LEU A 10 3.82 -19.46 3.53
C LEU A 10 3.85 -18.44 2.39
N PHE A 11 4.34 -18.81 1.21
CA PHE A 11 4.37 -17.93 0.05
C PHE A 11 2.97 -17.41 -0.30
N TRP A 12 1.99 -18.31 -0.43
CA TRP A 12 0.61 -17.92 -0.73
C TRP A 12 -0.03 -17.09 0.39
N TYR A 13 0.24 -17.45 1.65
CA TYR A 13 -0.26 -16.71 2.80
C TYR A 13 0.24 -15.26 2.80
N TRP A 14 1.55 -15.04 2.62
CA TRP A 14 2.13 -13.70 2.52
C TRP A 14 1.60 -12.94 1.30
N ALA A 15 1.51 -13.60 0.15
CA ALA A 15 0.96 -13.00 -1.07
C ALA A 15 -0.48 -12.49 -0.84
N ILE A 16 -1.35 -13.29 -0.23
CA ILE A 16 -2.74 -12.91 0.07
C ILE A 16 -2.78 -11.68 0.99
N ILE A 17 -1.94 -11.63 2.03
CA ILE A 17 -1.86 -10.48 2.93
C ILE A 17 -1.47 -9.21 2.15
N PHE A 18 -0.47 -9.29 1.26
CA PHE A 18 -0.07 -8.15 0.44
C PHE A 18 -1.18 -7.65 -0.46
N TRP A 19 -1.91 -8.56 -1.11
CA TRP A 19 -3.04 -8.19 -1.97
C TRP A 19 -4.19 -7.57 -1.17
N LEU A 20 -4.48 -8.08 0.02
CA LEU A 20 -5.51 -7.51 0.92
C LEU A 20 -5.14 -6.11 1.40
N LEU A 21 -3.90 -5.89 1.85
CA LEU A 21 -3.43 -4.57 2.28
C LEU A 21 -3.41 -3.56 1.14
N LEU A 22 -2.95 -3.99 -0.04
CA LEU A 22 -2.98 -3.17 -1.25
C LEU A 22 -4.41 -2.72 -1.57
N PHE A 23 -5.34 -3.67 -1.65
CA PHE A 23 -6.73 -3.40 -1.97
C PHE A 23 -7.38 -2.47 -0.93
N LEU A 24 -7.12 -2.72 0.36
CA LEU A 24 -7.61 -1.90 1.46
C LEU A 24 -7.06 -0.46 1.37
N SER A 25 -5.76 -0.29 1.11
CA SER A 25 -5.15 1.03 0.92
C SER A 25 -5.82 1.80 -0.23
N VAL A 26 -6.06 1.15 -1.37
CA VAL A 26 -6.72 1.75 -2.53
C VAL A 26 -8.14 2.21 -2.17
N ILE A 27 -8.93 1.38 -1.48
CA ILE A 27 -10.28 1.74 -1.04
C ILE A 27 -10.24 2.96 -0.12
N ILE A 28 -9.40 2.93 0.92
CA ILE A 28 -9.30 4.03 1.89
C ILE A 28 -8.87 5.32 1.18
N PHE A 29 -7.98 5.22 0.19
CA PHE A 29 -7.53 6.36 -0.60
C PHE A 29 -8.67 7.00 -1.42
N PHE A 30 -9.50 6.20 -2.10
CA PHE A 30 -10.67 6.73 -2.81
C PHE A 30 -11.70 7.36 -1.85
N VAL A 31 -11.92 6.75 -0.69
CA VAL A 31 -12.76 7.33 0.36
C VAL A 31 -12.17 8.67 0.85
N ALA A 32 -10.85 8.75 1.03
CA ALA A 32 -10.15 9.97 1.43
C ALA A 32 -10.33 11.09 0.40
N LEU A 33 -10.23 10.77 -0.90
CA LEU A 33 -10.48 11.71 -1.99
C LEU A 33 -11.92 12.23 -1.98
N LYS A 34 -12.90 11.33 -1.79
CA LYS A 34 -14.32 11.69 -1.74
C LYS A 34 -14.66 12.60 -0.55
N LEU A 35 -14.13 12.26 0.64
CA LEU A 35 -14.35 13.02 1.86
C LEU A 35 -13.41 14.23 2.00
N LYS A 36 -12.44 14.39 1.09
CA LYS A 36 -11.35 15.40 1.18
C LYS A 36 -10.64 15.38 2.54
N SER A 37 -10.56 14.20 3.17
CA SER A 37 -10.03 14.02 4.52
C SER A 37 -8.54 13.69 4.48
N TRP A 38 -7.72 14.59 5.01
CA TRP A 38 -6.28 14.37 5.11
C TRP A 38 -5.92 13.17 6.01
N LYS A 39 -6.70 12.94 7.08
CA LYS A 39 -6.48 11.81 8.00
C LYS A 39 -6.68 10.48 7.28
N CYS A 40 -7.74 10.35 6.50
CA CYS A 40 -8.00 9.14 5.72
C CYS A 40 -6.91 8.91 4.66
N SER A 41 -6.41 9.98 4.03
CA SER A 41 -5.32 9.87 3.06
C SER A 41 -4.02 9.38 3.71
N LEU A 42 -3.68 9.86 4.92
CA LEU A 42 -2.54 9.36 5.68
C LEU A 42 -2.72 7.89 6.09
N ILE A 43 -3.92 7.50 6.53
CA ILE A 43 -4.20 6.09 6.87
C ILE A 43 -3.98 5.20 5.64
N SER A 44 -4.44 5.62 4.45
CA SER A 44 -4.20 4.83 3.22
C SER A 44 -2.71 4.63 2.92
N LEU A 45 -1.89 5.65 3.16
CA LEU A 45 -0.44 5.55 3.01
C LEU A 45 0.18 4.60 4.03
N ILE A 46 -0.21 4.72 5.31
CA ILE A 46 0.29 3.85 6.39
C ILE A 46 -0.04 2.38 6.09
N VAL A 47 -1.26 2.10 5.62
CA VAL A 47 -1.69 0.75 5.22
C VAL A 47 -0.88 0.23 4.02
N PHE A 48 -0.36 1.12 3.17
CA PHE A 48 0.47 0.76 2.02
C PHE A 48 1.96 0.57 2.36
N ILE A 49 2.45 1.06 3.50
CA ILE A 49 3.87 0.95 3.91
C ILE A 49 4.36 -0.51 3.90
N PRO A 50 3.65 -1.50 4.47
CA PRO A 50 4.08 -2.89 4.42
C PRO A 50 4.32 -3.40 3.00
N ASN A 51 3.47 -3.00 2.04
CA ASN A 51 3.64 -3.35 0.63
C ASN A 51 4.90 -2.72 0.04
N VAL A 52 5.20 -1.46 0.33
CA VAL A 52 6.44 -0.81 -0.13
C VAL A 52 7.67 -1.50 0.44
N MET A 53 7.68 -1.76 1.74
CA MET A 53 8.78 -2.44 2.42
C MET A 53 9.03 -3.82 1.81
N ALA A 54 7.98 -4.59 1.56
CA ALA A 54 8.11 -5.91 0.96
C ALA A 54 8.62 -5.87 -0.49
N ILE A 55 8.16 -4.88 -1.26
CA ILE A 55 8.62 -4.73 -2.65
C ILE A 55 10.08 -4.28 -2.73
N LEU A 56 10.56 -3.49 -1.76
CA LEU A 56 11.98 -3.11 -1.68
C LEU A 56 12.88 -4.28 -1.26
N LEU A 57 12.33 -5.27 -0.56
CA LEU A 57 13.04 -6.47 -0.11
C LEU A 57 12.96 -7.63 -1.11
N THR A 58 12.14 -7.51 -2.17
CA THR A 58 11.93 -8.55 -3.18
C THR A 58 12.45 -8.10 -4.53
N GLU A 59 12.99 -9.02 -5.32
CA GLU A 59 13.58 -8.73 -6.64
C GLU A 59 12.51 -8.54 -7.75
N LEU A 60 11.33 -8.00 -7.41
CA LEU A 60 10.21 -7.80 -8.33
C LEU A 60 10.30 -6.43 -9.04
N GLU A 61 11.35 -6.23 -9.84
CA GLU A 61 11.72 -4.92 -10.42
C GLU A 61 10.56 -4.20 -11.15
N LYS A 62 9.83 -4.88 -12.03
CA LYS A 62 8.77 -4.23 -12.83
C LYS A 62 7.57 -3.81 -11.99
N VAL A 63 7.18 -4.65 -11.02
CA VAL A 63 6.04 -4.40 -10.14
C VAL A 63 6.40 -3.33 -9.10
N MET A 64 7.65 -3.33 -8.66
CA MET A 64 8.20 -2.34 -7.74
C MET A 64 7.98 -0.91 -8.22
N TYR A 65 8.30 -0.59 -9.48
CA TYR A 65 8.13 0.78 -9.99
C TYR A 65 6.66 1.25 -9.96
N LEU A 66 5.71 0.39 -10.30
CA LEU A 66 4.29 0.74 -10.29
C LEU A 66 3.78 1.03 -8.88
N PHE A 67 4.19 0.21 -7.90
CA PHE A 67 3.81 0.39 -6.50
C PHE A 67 4.46 1.63 -5.89
N LEU A 68 5.73 1.90 -6.20
CA LEU A 68 6.41 3.13 -5.78
C LEU A 68 5.75 4.37 -6.38
N LEU A 69 5.43 4.33 -7.67
CA LEU A 69 4.73 5.43 -8.34
C LEU A 69 3.37 5.68 -7.69
N TRP A 70 2.62 4.61 -7.37
CA TRP A 70 1.35 4.71 -6.67
C TRP A 70 1.50 5.27 -5.25
N PHE A 71 2.50 4.81 -4.49
CA PHE A 71 2.79 5.32 -3.16
C PHE A 71 3.14 6.81 -3.18
N LEU A 72 4.00 7.24 -4.11
CA LEU A 72 4.36 8.65 -4.29
C LEU A 72 3.13 9.49 -4.67
N PHE A 73 2.24 8.96 -5.53
CA PHE A 73 1.00 9.63 -5.87
C PHE A 73 0.06 9.80 -4.66
N GLN A 74 -0.14 8.75 -3.86
CA GLN A 74 -0.88 8.83 -2.61
C GLN A 74 -0.25 9.86 -1.65
N GLY A 75 1.08 9.89 -1.58
CA GLY A 75 1.88 10.84 -0.79
C GLY A 75 1.63 12.29 -1.19
N TYR A 76 1.69 12.55 -2.50
CA TYR A 76 1.42 13.87 -3.07
C TYR A 76 -0.01 14.36 -2.77
N VAL A 77 -1.01 13.48 -2.93
CA VAL A 77 -2.40 13.81 -2.62
C VAL A 77 -2.58 14.09 -1.12
N ALA A 78 -1.99 13.27 -0.25
CA ALA A 78 -2.04 13.49 1.19
C ALA A 78 -1.43 14.85 1.57
N PHE A 79 -0.25 15.18 1.02
CA PHE A 79 0.40 16.47 1.23
C PHE A 79 -0.48 17.66 0.77
N ARG A 80 -1.08 17.56 -0.41
CA ARG A 80 -2.00 18.59 -0.94
C ARG A 80 -3.22 18.79 -0.04
N LEU A 81 -3.81 17.71 0.47
CA LEU A 81 -4.96 17.78 1.39
C LEU A 81 -4.57 18.38 2.74
N ILE A 82 -3.40 18.04 3.28
CA ILE A 82 -2.88 18.62 4.53
C ILE A 82 -2.67 20.13 4.38
N LYS A 83 -2.01 20.56 3.29
CA LYS A 83 -1.77 21.98 3.01
C LYS A 83 -3.09 22.77 2.92
N LYS A 84 -4.10 22.19 2.27
CA LYS A 84 -5.42 22.82 2.12
C LYS A 84 -6.18 22.96 3.44
N HIS A 85 -5.96 22.07 4.41
CA HIS A 85 -6.58 22.19 5.74
C HIS A 85 -5.86 23.22 6.63
N LYS A 86 -4.56 23.46 6.43
CA LYS A 86 -3.80 24.46 7.20
C LYS A 86 -3.99 25.90 6.72
N THR A 87 -4.59 26.11 5.54
CA THR A 87 -4.90 27.43 4.97
C THR A 87 -6.36 27.73 5.17
#